data_AF-A0A6S6W6D5-F1
#
_entry.id   AF-A0A6S6W6D5-F1
#
_cell.length_a   1.000
_cell.length_b   1.000
_cell.length_c   1.000
_cell.angle_alpha   90.00
_cell.angle_beta   90.00
_cell.angle_gamma   90.00
#
_symmetry.space_group_name_H-M   'P 1'
#
loop_
_entity.id
_entity.type
_entity.pdbx_description
1 polymer ?
#
loop_
_entity_poly.entity_id
_entity_poly.type
_entity_poly.pdbx_seq_one_letter_code
_entity_poly.pdbx_strand_id
1 'polypeptide(L)'
;MAANSSMRRTTLDAPANFHPFTTSSSSHPAQTAIDSMPAQLAASLPPATMSSKNGAPVMLRKQSSPMMPPFMVSAPGKAAIAAAISLRSYLHVSFLSKSNRTVQLRFPDIQMEHTWDIDQLPWDSFTQSGKKKYYYDLVTELDPDLMAAIKPFIDEVSPNAPESIRKIHHASAYSFLYLFLSLASRKVPPCVYTLRSTIPIGAGLGSSASISVCISTALLLQIRALSGPHQDQPPQECELNIERINRWAFVGEMCIHGNPSGVDNTVSSGGKAVLFQRRDYDKPPLVAPLHSFPELPLLLVNTRQSRSTATEVAKVANLRKVHPALTESILNAIGLVTESAHKLLTSPDFDATLPATLKHLGELVTINHGLLVSLGVSHPKLERIREIIDHTGIGWTKLTGAGGGGCAITILKPQPPALTNDHSHDELLSDESSEAEADADCGSSVISNGTKLKYKILDSLEVKLEQEGFEKFETTLAGDGVGVLWPAVLHNGNEEEGGEEIDQEKFLKAEGNVGIERLVGVSSYRRRTVKEVREGWKFWRPWEVPER
;
A
#
# COMPACT_ATOMS: atom_id res chain seq x y z
N MET A 1 18.95 5.53 -54.61
CA MET A 1 19.28 5.02 -55.96
C MET A 1 18.47 3.77 -56.23
N ALA A 2 17.68 3.78 -57.31
CA ALA A 2 17.01 2.68 -58.04
C ALA A 2 16.25 1.59 -57.24
N ALA A 3 14.91 1.49 -57.31
CA ALA A 3 14.08 0.91 -58.40
C ALA A 3 14.24 -0.64 -58.47
N ASN A 4 13.23 -1.50 -58.65
CA ASN A 4 11.87 -1.37 -59.19
C ASN A 4 11.10 -2.70 -58.96
N SER A 5 9.75 -2.62 -58.95
CA SER A 5 8.69 -3.50 -59.52
C SER A 5 8.93 -5.03 -59.74
N SER A 6 7.96 -5.94 -59.74
CA SER A 6 6.59 -5.92 -60.28
C SER A 6 5.82 -7.18 -59.86
N MET A 7 4.49 -7.02 -59.77
CA MET A 7 3.45 -8.05 -59.75
C MET A 7 3.45 -9.00 -60.97
N ARG A 8 2.83 -10.18 -60.82
CA ARG A 8 1.80 -10.69 -61.75
C ARG A 8 0.90 -11.80 -61.15
N ARG A 9 -0.41 -11.59 -61.31
CA ARG A 9 -1.55 -12.50 -61.12
C ARG A 9 -1.82 -13.30 -62.40
N THR A 10 -2.47 -14.46 -62.28
CA THR A 10 -3.40 -15.12 -63.26
C THR A 10 -4.16 -16.20 -62.45
N THR A 11 -5.48 -16.09 -62.17
CA THR A 11 -6.68 -16.50 -62.95
C THR A 11 -6.62 -17.97 -63.40
N LEU A 12 -7.64 -18.81 -63.38
CA LEU A 12 -9.04 -18.92 -62.93
C LEU A 12 -9.41 -20.36 -63.34
N ASP A 13 -10.27 -21.08 -62.61
CA ASP A 13 -11.32 -21.92 -63.23
C ASP A 13 -12.14 -22.64 -62.15
N ALA A 14 -13.46 -22.50 -62.29
CA ALA A 14 -14.52 -23.34 -61.73
C ALA A 14 -15.09 -24.18 -62.92
N PRO A 15 -16.06 -25.11 -62.80
CA PRO A 15 -17.36 -24.87 -62.15
C PRO A 15 -18.05 -26.07 -61.44
N ALA A 16 -18.97 -25.68 -60.54
CA ALA A 16 -20.31 -26.19 -60.21
C ALA A 16 -20.72 -27.66 -60.46
N ASN A 17 -21.45 -28.24 -59.49
CA ASN A 17 -22.90 -28.50 -59.61
C ASN A 17 -23.57 -29.02 -58.32
N PHE A 18 -24.72 -28.41 -57.98
CA PHE A 18 -26.03 -28.96 -57.55
C PHE A 18 -26.10 -30.17 -56.58
N HIS A 19 -27.00 -30.36 -55.59
CA HIS A 19 -28.15 -29.67 -54.95
C HIS A 19 -28.66 -30.67 -53.82
N PRO A 20 -29.87 -30.61 -53.22
CA PRO A 20 -30.22 -30.04 -51.91
C PRO A 20 -30.93 -31.07 -50.96
N PHE A 21 -31.78 -30.58 -50.02
CA PHE A 21 -32.77 -31.24 -49.12
C PHE A 21 -32.39 -31.32 -47.63
N THR A 22 -32.88 -30.42 -46.75
CA THR A 22 -34.23 -30.18 -46.12
C THR A 22 -34.36 -30.84 -44.74
N THR A 23 -34.32 -30.01 -43.67
CA THR A 23 -35.41 -29.66 -42.73
C THR A 23 -35.94 -30.78 -41.82
N SER A 24 -35.82 -30.60 -40.50
CA SER A 24 -36.96 -30.27 -39.59
C SER A 24 -36.56 -30.31 -38.11
N SER A 25 -36.87 -29.22 -37.38
CA SER A 25 -37.46 -29.10 -36.01
C SER A 25 -37.13 -30.17 -34.94
N SER A 26 -36.85 -29.89 -33.67
CA SER A 26 -37.44 -28.89 -32.75
C SER A 26 -36.75 -28.96 -31.37
N SER A 27 -37.06 -27.95 -30.54
CA SER A 27 -37.05 -27.90 -29.06
C SER A 27 -35.73 -27.72 -28.29
N HIS A 28 -35.47 -26.46 -27.93
CA HIS A 28 -34.93 -26.04 -26.63
C HIS A 28 -35.93 -26.38 -25.49
N PRO A 29 -35.54 -26.51 -24.19
CA PRO A 29 -34.62 -25.59 -23.52
C PRO A 29 -33.59 -26.17 -22.55
N ALA A 30 -32.56 -25.32 -22.37
CA ALA A 30 -31.75 -25.07 -21.19
C ALA A 30 -31.90 -25.98 -19.95
N GLN A 31 -30.78 -26.51 -19.48
CA GLN A 31 -30.30 -26.29 -18.11
C GLN A 31 -28.82 -26.68 -18.02
N THR A 32 -27.98 -25.65 -17.94
CA THR A 32 -26.56 -25.74 -17.57
C THR A 32 -26.45 -26.00 -16.08
N ALA A 33 -25.92 -27.16 -15.71
CA ALA A 33 -25.42 -27.42 -14.37
C ALA A 33 -23.91 -27.17 -14.34
N ILE A 34 -23.55 -26.20 -13.52
CA ILE A 34 -22.22 -25.83 -13.06
C ILE A 34 -21.81 -26.82 -11.97
N ASP A 35 -20.57 -27.31 -12.03
CA ASP A 35 -19.76 -27.74 -10.89
C ASP A 35 -18.32 -27.96 -11.40
N SER A 36 -17.22 -27.64 -10.73
CA SER A 36 -16.87 -26.78 -9.58
C SER A 36 -15.34 -26.93 -9.40
N MET A 37 -14.69 -25.94 -8.78
CA MET A 37 -13.38 -26.10 -8.13
C MET A 37 -13.61 -26.32 -6.61
N PRO A 38 -12.80 -27.15 -5.93
CA PRO A 38 -13.21 -27.77 -4.67
C PRO A 38 -12.83 -26.97 -3.40
N ALA A 39 -13.74 -27.00 -2.43
CA ALA A 39 -13.45 -26.90 -1.02
C ALA A 39 -12.68 -28.13 -0.53
N GLN A 40 -11.63 -27.94 0.27
CA GLN A 40 -10.99 -29.04 1.02
C GLN A 40 -11.09 -28.78 2.53
N LEU A 41 -12.15 -29.36 3.11
CA LEU A 41 -12.18 -29.99 4.42
C LEU A 41 -13.21 -31.14 4.35
N ALA A 42 -12.87 -32.22 3.65
CA ALA A 42 -13.39 -33.59 3.81
C ALA A 42 -12.75 -34.51 2.76
N ALA A 43 -12.13 -35.61 3.18
CA ALA A 43 -11.53 -36.61 2.31
C ALA A 43 -12.07 -38.01 2.66
N SER A 44 -12.40 -38.83 1.65
CA SER A 44 -12.15 -40.30 1.64
C SER A 44 -12.61 -41.03 0.33
N LEU A 45 -11.63 -41.34 -0.54
CA LEU A 45 -11.34 -42.66 -1.18
C LEU A 45 -12.23 -43.24 -2.36
N PRO A 46 -11.71 -44.17 -3.22
CA PRO A 46 -11.50 -44.01 -4.68
C PRO A 46 -12.03 -45.21 -5.56
N PRO A 47 -11.54 -45.58 -6.79
CA PRO A 47 -11.06 -44.88 -8.02
C PRO A 47 -11.64 -45.45 -9.38
N ALA A 48 -11.09 -44.94 -10.51
CA ALA A 48 -10.75 -45.62 -11.80
C ALA A 48 -11.70 -45.39 -13.01
N THR A 49 -11.29 -45.19 -14.28
CA THR A 49 -10.00 -45.06 -15.01
C THR A 49 -10.29 -44.70 -16.49
N MET A 50 -9.26 -44.18 -17.20
CA MET A 50 -9.01 -44.18 -18.67
C MET A 50 -9.74 -43.12 -19.53
N SER A 51 -9.23 -42.57 -20.65
CA SER A 51 -7.92 -42.38 -21.31
C SER A 51 -8.21 -41.86 -22.74
N SER A 52 -7.41 -40.91 -23.27
CA SER A 52 -7.10 -40.64 -24.72
C SER A 52 -7.21 -39.13 -25.04
N LYS A 53 -6.13 -38.34 -25.19
CA LYS A 53 -5.07 -38.23 -26.24
C LYS A 53 -5.47 -37.57 -27.58
N ASN A 54 -4.58 -36.64 -27.98
CA ASN A 54 -4.30 -35.97 -29.27
C ASN A 54 -5.04 -34.65 -29.54
N GLY A 55 -4.42 -33.52 -29.96
CA GLY A 55 -3.02 -33.18 -30.25
C GLY A 55 -2.91 -32.01 -31.26
N ALA A 56 -2.22 -30.91 -30.86
CA ALA A 56 -1.54 -29.85 -31.63
C ALA A 56 -2.33 -28.68 -32.30
N PRO A 57 -1.72 -27.49 -32.59
CA PRO A 57 -0.41 -26.94 -32.21
C PRO A 57 -0.41 -25.50 -31.61
N VAL A 58 0.80 -25.09 -31.23
CA VAL A 58 1.28 -23.99 -30.37
C VAL A 58 1.25 -22.60 -31.01
N MET A 59 0.78 -21.59 -30.27
CA MET A 59 1.09 -20.16 -30.49
C MET A 59 2.02 -19.64 -29.39
N LEU A 60 3.22 -19.21 -29.78
CA LEU A 60 4.20 -18.53 -28.94
C LEU A 60 3.69 -17.12 -28.58
N ARG A 61 3.25 -16.94 -27.32
CA ARG A 61 2.90 -15.63 -26.76
C ARG A 61 4.08 -15.11 -25.94
N LYS A 62 4.52 -13.88 -26.24
CA LYS A 62 5.61 -13.17 -25.55
C LYS A 62 5.35 -13.12 -24.04
N GLN A 63 6.37 -13.46 -23.25
CA GLN A 63 6.38 -13.30 -21.80
C GLN A 63 6.22 -11.83 -21.41
N SER A 64 5.20 -11.54 -20.60
CA SER A 64 5.04 -10.26 -19.91
C SER A 64 5.99 -10.19 -18.73
N SER A 65 6.87 -9.18 -18.73
CA SER A 65 7.79 -8.88 -17.64
C SER A 65 7.02 -8.34 -16.41
N PRO A 66 7.30 -8.81 -15.18
CA PRO A 66 6.66 -8.27 -13.99
C PRO A 66 7.40 -7.03 -13.48
N MET A 67 6.68 -5.91 -13.36
CA MET A 67 7.12 -4.73 -12.60
C MET A 67 6.86 -4.96 -11.12
N MET A 68 7.89 -4.75 -10.31
CA MET A 68 7.91 -5.01 -8.86
C MET A 68 7.37 -3.79 -8.08
N PRO A 69 6.53 -3.99 -7.06
CA PRO A 69 5.97 -2.90 -6.26
C PRO A 69 6.94 -2.42 -5.17
N PRO A 70 6.69 -1.24 -4.59
CA PRO A 70 7.61 -0.55 -3.73
C PRO A 70 7.24 -0.77 -2.25
N PHE A 71 7.67 -1.92 -1.76
CA PHE A 71 7.96 -2.21 -0.35
C PHE A 71 8.80 -3.50 -0.23
N MET A 72 8.77 -4.34 -1.26
CA MET A 72 9.49 -5.60 -1.27
C MET A 72 10.94 -5.45 -1.70
N VAL A 73 11.84 -6.00 -0.91
CA VAL A 73 13.09 -6.55 -1.44
C VAL A 73 12.80 -8.02 -1.74
N SER A 74 12.02 -8.29 -2.78
CA SER A 74 11.91 -9.65 -3.31
C SER A 74 12.91 -9.79 -4.45
N ALA A 75 13.92 -10.63 -4.24
CA ALA A 75 14.59 -11.24 -5.38
C ALA A 75 13.57 -12.06 -6.19
N PRO A 76 13.67 -12.14 -7.53
CA PRO A 76 12.81 -13.00 -8.33
C PRO A 76 12.77 -14.42 -7.76
N GLY A 77 11.59 -14.97 -7.43
CA GLY A 77 11.46 -16.30 -6.85
C GLY A 77 11.54 -16.38 -5.31
N LYS A 78 11.96 -15.32 -4.62
CA LYS A 78 12.20 -15.32 -3.16
C LYS A 78 11.08 -14.65 -2.39
N ALA A 79 10.96 -15.03 -1.12
CA ALA A 79 10.02 -14.41 -0.22
C ALA A 79 10.43 -12.96 0.07
N ALA A 80 9.44 -12.11 0.32
CA ALA A 80 9.60 -10.76 0.85
C ALA A 80 8.50 -10.49 1.88
N ILE A 81 8.81 -9.68 2.88
CA ILE A 81 7.82 -9.20 3.84
C ILE A 81 7.41 -7.79 3.41
N ALA A 82 6.10 -7.57 3.32
CA ALA A 82 5.53 -6.24 3.15
C ALA A 82 4.72 -5.80 4.37
N ALA A 83 4.92 -4.57 4.85
CA ALA A 83 4.30 -4.11 6.08
C ALA A 83 3.74 -2.70 5.92
N ALA A 84 2.60 -2.45 6.55
CA ALA A 84 1.92 -1.17 6.52
C ALA A 84 2.77 -0.12 7.24
N ILE A 85 2.78 1.10 6.72
CA ILE A 85 3.40 2.24 7.38
C ILE A 85 2.26 3.11 7.90
N SER A 86 2.35 3.60 9.14
CA SER A 86 1.32 4.46 9.75
C SER A 86 1.33 5.90 9.22
N LEU A 87 1.74 6.11 7.97
CA LEU A 87 1.44 7.30 7.18
C LEU A 87 0.20 6.97 6.36
N ARG A 88 -0.78 7.87 6.32
CA ARG A 88 -2.13 7.55 5.84
C ARG A 88 -2.58 8.46 4.71
N SER A 89 -3.46 7.93 3.87
CA SER A 89 -4.30 8.75 3.01
C SER A 89 -5.68 8.89 3.65
N TYR A 90 -6.21 10.09 3.61
CA TYR A 90 -7.48 10.48 4.17
C TYR A 90 -8.39 10.91 3.02
N LEU A 91 -9.60 10.34 2.99
CA LEU A 91 -10.65 10.72 2.05
C LEU A 91 -11.84 11.26 2.83
N HIS A 92 -12.14 12.53 2.62
CA HIS A 92 -13.37 13.15 3.09
C HIS A 92 -14.41 13.14 1.99
N VAL A 93 -15.63 12.71 2.32
CA VAL A 93 -16.75 12.67 1.38
C VAL A 93 -17.88 13.53 1.92
N SER A 94 -18.26 14.57 1.19
CA SER A 94 -19.43 15.40 1.49
C SER A 94 -20.49 15.27 0.40
N PHE A 95 -21.75 15.33 0.78
CA PHE A 95 -22.88 15.32 -0.16
C PHE A 95 -23.32 16.75 -0.46
N LEU A 96 -23.58 17.04 -1.73
CA LEU A 96 -24.10 18.34 -2.17
C LEU A 96 -25.63 18.32 -2.19
N SER A 97 -26.23 19.52 -2.30
CA SER A 97 -27.67 19.65 -2.50
C SER A 97 -28.11 18.95 -3.79
N LYS A 98 -29.33 18.40 -3.78
CA LYS A 98 -29.91 17.66 -4.93
C LYS A 98 -29.99 18.47 -6.22
N SER A 99 -29.89 19.80 -6.14
CA SER A 99 -29.94 20.72 -7.28
C SER A 99 -28.71 20.63 -8.19
N ASN A 100 -27.55 20.22 -7.66
CA ASN A 100 -26.29 20.17 -8.41
C ASN A 100 -25.96 18.71 -8.72
N ARG A 101 -26.32 18.19 -9.90
CA ARG A 101 -26.06 16.78 -10.28
C ARG A 101 -24.61 16.54 -10.70
N THR A 102 -23.67 16.88 -9.82
CA THR A 102 -22.23 16.79 -10.09
C THR A 102 -21.52 15.87 -9.09
N VAL A 103 -20.43 15.28 -9.57
CA VAL A 103 -19.43 14.61 -8.73
C VAL A 103 -18.11 15.32 -8.89
N GLN A 104 -17.47 15.63 -7.76
CA GLN A 104 -16.22 16.38 -7.74
C GLN A 104 -15.12 15.58 -7.07
N LEU A 105 -13.93 15.57 -7.68
CA LEU A 105 -12.72 15.02 -7.09
C LEU A 105 -11.72 16.16 -6.84
N ARG A 106 -11.34 16.32 -5.57
CA ARG A 106 -10.33 17.28 -5.11
C ARG A 106 -9.15 16.53 -4.54
N PHE A 107 -7.95 16.82 -5.04
CA PHE A 107 -6.71 16.31 -4.51
C PHE A 107 -5.71 17.47 -4.34
N PRO A 108 -5.82 18.23 -3.23
CA PRO A 108 -5.04 19.43 -2.98
C PRO A 108 -3.52 19.21 -2.99
N ASP A 109 -3.05 18.03 -2.53
CA ASP A 109 -1.62 17.74 -2.44
C ASP A 109 -0.93 17.67 -3.80
N ILE A 110 -1.69 17.45 -4.88
CA ILE A 110 -1.20 17.52 -6.27
C ILE A 110 -1.81 18.71 -7.03
N GLN A 111 -2.57 19.58 -6.38
CA GLN A 111 -3.27 20.71 -7.01
C GLN A 111 -4.24 20.29 -8.13
N MET A 112 -4.90 19.14 -7.96
CA MET A 112 -5.91 18.65 -8.88
C MET A 112 -7.31 18.91 -8.32
N GLU A 113 -8.16 19.54 -9.11
CA GLU A 113 -9.60 19.65 -8.85
C GLU A 113 -10.35 19.51 -10.16
N HIS A 114 -11.36 18.66 -10.18
CA HIS A 114 -12.19 18.47 -11.37
C HIS A 114 -13.60 18.03 -10.98
N THR A 115 -14.58 18.50 -11.76
CA THR A 115 -16.01 18.27 -11.53
C THR A 115 -16.63 17.70 -12.79
N TRP A 116 -17.29 16.55 -12.67
CA TRP A 116 -18.07 15.95 -13.74
C TRP A 116 -19.57 16.12 -13.49
N ASP A 117 -20.33 16.34 -14.57
CA ASP A 117 -21.79 16.21 -14.55
C ASP A 117 -22.15 14.72 -14.52
N ILE A 118 -22.84 14.30 -13.45
CA ILE A 118 -23.24 12.90 -13.24
C ILE A 118 -24.08 12.43 -14.43
N ASP A 119 -24.96 13.26 -14.99
CA ASP A 119 -25.88 12.79 -16.01
C ASP A 119 -25.24 12.59 -17.38
N GLN A 120 -24.07 13.21 -17.62
CA GLN A 120 -23.30 13.14 -18.86
C GLN A 120 -22.28 12.00 -18.88
N LEU A 121 -21.96 11.41 -17.72
CA LEU A 121 -21.03 10.29 -17.62
C LEU A 121 -21.52 9.06 -18.43
N PRO A 122 -20.61 8.18 -18.89
CA PRO A 122 -20.91 7.10 -19.83
C PRO A 122 -21.55 5.87 -19.14
N TRP A 123 -22.62 6.07 -18.38
CA TRP A 123 -23.31 5.03 -17.61
C TRP A 123 -23.78 3.86 -18.47
N ASP A 124 -24.23 4.13 -19.70
CA ASP A 124 -24.76 3.10 -20.58
C ASP A 124 -23.67 2.09 -20.93
N SER A 125 -22.44 2.54 -21.19
CA SER A 125 -21.28 1.65 -21.43
C SER A 125 -21.00 0.72 -20.25
N PHE A 126 -21.11 1.22 -19.02
CA PHE A 126 -20.86 0.48 -17.78
C PHE A 126 -22.04 -0.42 -17.36
N THR A 127 -23.22 -0.23 -17.96
CA THR A 127 -24.42 -1.03 -17.63
C THR A 127 -24.82 -2.01 -18.74
N GLN A 128 -24.09 -2.01 -19.86
CA GLN A 128 -24.24 -3.01 -20.93
C GLN A 128 -24.10 -4.44 -20.40
N SER A 129 -24.90 -5.35 -20.96
CA SER A 129 -24.85 -6.78 -20.64
C SER A 129 -23.43 -7.33 -20.87
N GLY A 130 -22.89 -8.07 -19.89
CA GLY A 130 -21.52 -8.60 -19.91
C GLY A 130 -20.43 -7.62 -19.45
N LYS A 131 -20.69 -6.32 -19.44
CA LYS A 131 -19.73 -5.29 -18.97
C LYS A 131 -20.01 -4.82 -17.54
N LYS A 132 -21.28 -4.81 -17.15
CA LYS A 132 -21.70 -4.46 -15.79
C LYS A 132 -20.97 -5.30 -14.75
N LYS A 133 -20.31 -4.62 -13.81
CA LYS A 133 -19.66 -5.22 -12.65
C LYS A 133 -20.53 -5.04 -11.41
N TYR A 134 -20.44 -5.99 -10.51
CA TYR A 134 -21.04 -5.97 -9.19
C TYR A 134 -19.95 -5.90 -8.13
N TYR A 135 -20.27 -5.38 -6.94
CA TYR A 135 -19.29 -5.17 -5.88
C TYR A 135 -18.56 -6.46 -5.42
N TYR A 136 -19.14 -7.63 -5.67
CA TYR A 136 -18.55 -8.94 -5.36
C TYR A 136 -17.75 -9.56 -6.50
N ASP A 137 -17.79 -9.00 -7.71
CA ASP A 137 -17.09 -9.53 -8.86
C ASP A 137 -15.58 -9.42 -8.69
N LEU A 138 -14.87 -10.42 -9.21
CA LEU A 138 -13.41 -10.38 -9.30
C LEU A 138 -13.01 -9.79 -10.65
N VAL A 139 -12.41 -8.60 -10.63
CA VAL A 139 -11.92 -7.92 -11.82
C VAL A 139 -10.40 -8.12 -11.89
N THR A 140 -9.95 -8.89 -12.88
CA THR A 140 -8.52 -9.23 -13.07
C THR A 140 -7.89 -8.48 -14.24
N GLU A 141 -8.68 -7.83 -15.08
CA GLU A 141 -8.24 -6.99 -16.20
C GLU A 141 -9.23 -5.85 -16.43
N LEU A 142 -8.73 -4.76 -17.02
CA LEU A 142 -9.55 -3.60 -17.37
C LEU A 142 -10.15 -3.78 -18.76
N ASP A 143 -11.44 -3.48 -18.90
CA ASP A 143 -12.17 -3.62 -20.17
C ASP A 143 -11.80 -2.47 -21.13
N PRO A 144 -11.18 -2.73 -22.30
CA PRO A 144 -10.75 -1.70 -23.22
C PRO A 144 -11.87 -0.76 -23.71
N ASP A 145 -13.11 -1.24 -23.80
CA ASP A 145 -14.23 -0.44 -24.25
C ASP A 145 -14.67 0.54 -23.15
N LEU A 146 -14.68 0.09 -21.89
CA LEU A 146 -14.95 0.96 -20.74
C LEU A 146 -13.88 2.04 -20.59
N MET A 147 -12.62 1.63 -20.81
CA MET A 147 -11.44 2.50 -20.80
C MET A 147 -11.55 3.57 -21.90
N ALA A 148 -11.99 3.19 -23.09
CA ALA A 148 -12.24 4.12 -24.20
C ALA A 148 -13.42 5.05 -23.94
N ALA A 149 -14.49 4.58 -23.28
CA ALA A 149 -15.65 5.38 -22.95
C ALA A 149 -15.36 6.48 -21.92
N ILE A 150 -14.45 6.22 -20.96
CA ILE A 150 -14.03 7.21 -19.96
C ILE A 150 -13.06 8.27 -20.56
N LYS A 151 -12.30 7.91 -21.58
CA LYS A 151 -11.19 8.73 -22.10
C LYS A 151 -11.54 10.21 -22.36
N PRO A 152 -12.67 10.57 -23.01
CA PRO A 152 -13.03 11.98 -23.23
C PRO A 152 -13.12 12.80 -21.94
N PHE A 153 -13.67 12.21 -20.87
CA PHE A 153 -13.83 12.85 -19.56
C PHE A 153 -12.51 13.03 -18.81
N ILE A 154 -11.49 12.25 -19.15
CA ILE A 154 -10.14 12.37 -18.60
C ILE A 154 -9.34 13.41 -19.35
N ASP A 155 -9.50 13.50 -20.67
CA ASP A 155 -8.82 14.47 -21.51
C ASP A 155 -9.18 15.93 -21.12
N GLU A 156 -10.35 16.13 -20.48
CA GLU A 156 -10.79 17.40 -19.89
C GLU A 156 -10.12 17.76 -18.56
N VAL A 157 -9.41 16.82 -17.91
CA VAL A 157 -8.77 17.04 -16.61
C VAL A 157 -7.47 17.79 -16.77
N SER A 158 -7.39 18.96 -16.11
CA SER A 158 -6.19 19.82 -16.06
C SER A 158 -5.59 20.14 -17.43
N PRO A 159 -6.38 20.74 -18.36
CA PRO A 159 -5.97 20.93 -19.75
C PRO A 159 -4.73 21.83 -19.89
N ASN A 160 -4.54 22.75 -18.94
CA ASN A 160 -3.46 23.74 -18.94
C ASN A 160 -2.24 23.30 -18.09
N ALA A 161 -2.28 22.12 -17.47
CA ALA A 161 -1.17 21.63 -16.66
C ALA A 161 -0.03 21.08 -17.54
N PRO A 162 1.24 21.20 -17.10
CA PRO A 162 2.38 20.54 -17.76
C PRO A 162 2.15 19.03 -17.90
N GLU A 163 2.66 18.42 -18.98
CA GLU A 163 2.43 17.00 -19.29
C GLU A 163 2.79 16.04 -18.14
N SER A 164 3.88 16.32 -17.43
CA SER A 164 4.32 15.51 -16.29
C SER A 164 3.32 15.52 -15.12
N ILE A 165 2.70 16.67 -14.85
CA ILE A 165 1.68 16.84 -13.82
C ILE A 165 0.35 16.27 -14.32
N ARG A 166 -0.01 16.59 -15.56
CA ARG A 166 -1.24 16.13 -16.21
C ARG A 166 -1.33 14.60 -16.22
N LYS A 167 -0.21 13.91 -16.44
CA LYS A 167 -0.14 12.44 -16.35
C LYS A 167 -0.57 11.90 -14.97
N ILE A 168 -0.14 12.54 -13.89
CA ILE A 168 -0.51 12.17 -12.51
C ILE A 168 -2.00 12.45 -12.25
N HIS A 169 -2.48 13.59 -12.74
CA HIS A 169 -3.89 13.98 -12.61
C HIS A 169 -4.79 13.02 -13.38
N HIS A 170 -4.43 12.70 -14.62
CA HIS A 170 -5.13 11.74 -15.47
C HIS A 170 -5.18 10.37 -14.81
N ALA A 171 -4.07 9.85 -14.30
CA ALA A 171 -4.06 8.56 -13.61
C ALA A 171 -5.00 8.54 -12.38
N SER A 172 -5.01 9.63 -11.60
CA SER A 172 -5.86 9.76 -10.41
C SER A 172 -7.35 9.88 -10.77
N ALA A 173 -7.69 10.75 -11.72
CA ALA A 173 -9.05 10.92 -12.24
C ALA A 173 -9.57 9.65 -12.89
N TYR A 174 -8.69 8.91 -13.59
CA TYR A 174 -9.03 7.68 -14.26
C TYR A 174 -9.37 6.56 -13.30
N SER A 175 -8.51 6.33 -12.30
CA SER A 175 -8.79 5.38 -11.22
C SER A 175 -10.11 5.72 -10.52
N PHE A 176 -10.32 6.99 -10.17
CA PHE A 176 -11.57 7.43 -9.55
C PHE A 176 -12.80 7.18 -10.44
N LEU A 177 -12.81 7.67 -11.69
CA LEU A 177 -13.97 7.52 -12.57
C LEU A 177 -14.27 6.06 -12.90
N TYR A 178 -13.24 5.23 -13.12
CA TYR A 178 -13.44 3.81 -13.40
C TYR A 178 -14.10 3.11 -12.21
N LEU A 179 -13.61 3.35 -10.98
CA LEU A 179 -14.19 2.80 -9.76
C LEU A 179 -15.61 3.35 -9.53
N PHE A 180 -15.80 4.66 -9.69
CA PHE A 180 -17.09 5.33 -9.51
C PHE A 180 -18.15 4.78 -10.47
N LEU A 181 -17.84 4.66 -11.76
CA LEU A 181 -18.78 4.15 -12.77
C LEU A 181 -19.03 2.64 -12.63
N SER A 182 -18.07 1.89 -12.10
CA SER A 182 -18.22 0.45 -11.87
C SER A 182 -19.06 0.12 -10.64
N LEU A 183 -18.98 0.95 -9.58
CA LEU A 183 -19.64 0.68 -8.29
C LEU A 183 -20.91 1.50 -8.08
N ALA A 184 -20.91 2.78 -8.46
CA ALA A 184 -22.04 3.67 -8.26
C ALA A 184 -23.15 3.44 -9.29
N SER A 185 -24.22 4.22 -9.17
CA SER A 185 -25.30 4.24 -10.15
C SER A 185 -25.59 5.67 -10.57
N ARG A 186 -26.30 5.85 -11.70
CA ARG A 186 -26.76 7.17 -12.17
C ARG A 186 -27.59 7.93 -11.11
N LYS A 187 -28.17 7.22 -10.14
CA LYS A 187 -28.96 7.80 -9.03
C LYS A 187 -28.11 8.22 -7.83
N VAL A 188 -26.80 8.07 -7.89
CA VAL A 188 -25.88 8.49 -6.82
C VAL A 188 -26.14 9.95 -6.45
N PRO A 189 -26.18 10.27 -5.14
CA PRO A 189 -26.29 11.66 -4.72
C PRO A 189 -25.07 12.45 -5.18
N PRO A 190 -25.25 13.75 -5.48
CA PRO A 190 -24.15 14.67 -5.70
C PRO A 190 -23.14 14.65 -4.55
N CYS A 191 -21.86 14.60 -4.86
CA CYS A 191 -20.82 14.43 -3.84
C CYS A 191 -19.47 15.03 -4.22
N VAL A 192 -18.70 15.40 -3.20
CA VAL A 192 -17.32 15.86 -3.31
C VAL A 192 -16.42 14.88 -2.56
N TYR A 193 -15.44 14.32 -3.27
CA TYR A 193 -14.39 13.48 -2.72
C TYR A 193 -13.12 14.30 -2.59
N THR A 194 -12.64 14.49 -1.37
CA THR A 194 -11.43 15.27 -1.09
C THR A 194 -10.36 14.38 -0.48
N LEU A 195 -9.25 14.23 -1.20
CA LEU A 195 -8.13 13.37 -0.84
C LEU A 195 -6.98 14.19 -0.28
N ARG A 196 -6.43 13.76 0.87
CA ARG A 196 -5.17 14.25 1.44
C ARG A 196 -4.31 13.06 1.85
N SER A 197 -3.00 13.11 1.64
CA SER A 197 -2.09 12.00 1.92
C SER A 197 -0.84 12.47 2.64
N THR A 198 -0.58 11.88 3.81
CA THR A 198 0.68 12.08 4.53
C THR A 198 1.80 11.15 4.02
N ILE A 199 1.46 10.21 3.14
CA ILE A 199 2.42 9.38 2.42
C ILE A 199 3.05 10.20 1.28
N PRO A 200 4.39 10.27 1.19
CA PRO A 200 5.10 10.91 0.09
C PRO A 200 4.69 10.34 -1.27
N ILE A 201 4.13 11.20 -2.12
CA ILE A 201 3.64 10.83 -3.45
C ILE A 201 4.83 10.47 -4.34
N GLY A 202 4.75 9.31 -5.02
CA GLY A 202 5.77 8.87 -5.97
C GLY A 202 7.08 8.38 -5.35
N ALA A 203 7.19 8.32 -4.02
CA ALA A 203 8.37 7.78 -3.33
C ALA A 203 8.45 6.23 -3.40
N GLY A 204 7.33 5.59 -3.75
CA GLY A 204 7.17 4.15 -3.71
C GLY A 204 6.98 3.65 -2.28
N LEU A 205 5.89 4.10 -1.67
CA LEU A 205 5.43 3.66 -0.35
C LEU A 205 3.96 3.22 -0.40
N GLY A 206 3.44 2.91 -1.59
CA GLY A 206 2.05 2.51 -1.79
C GLY A 206 1.03 3.67 -1.70
N SER A 207 1.40 4.91 -1.99
CA SER A 207 0.46 6.06 -1.88
C SER A 207 -0.76 5.91 -2.79
N SER A 208 -0.57 5.43 -4.04
CA SER A 208 -1.67 5.20 -4.98
C SER A 208 -2.61 4.08 -4.52
N ALA A 209 -2.04 3.02 -3.92
CA ALA A 209 -2.79 1.91 -3.38
C ALA A 209 -3.63 2.35 -2.18
N SER A 210 -3.05 3.11 -1.26
CA SER A 210 -3.76 3.72 -0.12
C SER A 210 -4.93 4.60 -0.58
N ILE A 211 -4.72 5.44 -1.60
CA ILE A 211 -5.80 6.24 -2.19
C ILE A 211 -6.89 5.38 -2.82
N SER A 212 -6.51 4.34 -3.58
CA SER A 212 -7.45 3.40 -4.20
C SER A 212 -8.26 2.63 -3.15
N VAL A 213 -7.64 2.29 -2.01
CA VAL A 213 -8.32 1.72 -0.83
C VAL A 213 -9.33 2.72 -0.26
N CYS A 214 -8.96 3.98 -0.05
CA CYS A 214 -9.90 5.00 0.43
C CYS A 214 -11.11 5.17 -0.50
N ILE A 215 -10.88 5.32 -1.81
CA ILE A 215 -11.93 5.50 -2.82
C ILE A 215 -12.85 4.27 -2.83
N SER A 216 -12.28 3.07 -2.90
CA SER A 216 -13.05 1.82 -2.93
C SER A 216 -13.89 1.67 -1.66
N THR A 217 -13.32 1.97 -0.50
CA THR A 217 -14.03 1.90 0.79
C THR A 217 -15.21 2.86 0.83
N ALA A 218 -15.00 4.11 0.44
CA ALA A 218 -16.06 5.12 0.41
C ALA A 218 -17.19 4.73 -0.54
N LEU A 219 -16.87 4.30 -1.76
CA LEU A 219 -17.87 3.87 -2.74
C LEU A 219 -18.66 2.66 -2.25
N LEU A 220 -17.98 1.65 -1.72
CA LEU A 220 -18.60 0.43 -1.20
C LEU A 220 -19.51 0.71 0.01
N LEU A 221 -19.13 1.63 0.90
CA LEU A 221 -19.98 2.08 2.01
C LEU A 221 -21.22 2.84 1.50
N GLN A 222 -21.06 3.73 0.52
CA GLN A 222 -22.18 4.52 -0.04
C GLN A 222 -23.24 3.64 -0.70
N ILE A 223 -22.83 2.58 -1.39
CA ILE A 223 -23.77 1.61 -1.99
C ILE A 223 -24.25 0.56 -0.99
N ARG A 224 -23.84 0.67 0.28
CA ARG A 224 -24.19 -0.24 1.39
C ARG A 224 -23.75 -1.69 1.15
N ALA A 225 -22.64 -1.87 0.43
CA ALA A 225 -22.02 -3.18 0.21
C ALA A 225 -21.12 -3.63 1.37
N LEU A 226 -20.75 -2.70 2.25
CA LEU A 226 -19.95 -2.96 3.46
C LEU A 226 -20.74 -2.55 4.70
N SER A 227 -20.62 -3.37 5.74
CA SER A 227 -20.88 -2.96 7.11
C SER A 227 -19.70 -2.10 7.58
N GLY A 228 -19.95 -0.97 8.25
CA GLY A 228 -18.88 -0.22 8.90
C GLY A 228 -18.15 -1.09 9.94
N PRO A 229 -16.87 -0.81 10.24
CA PRO A 229 -16.12 -1.60 11.21
C PRO A 229 -16.76 -1.49 12.60
N HIS A 230 -16.91 -2.62 13.28
CA HIS A 230 -17.52 -2.72 14.60
C HIS A 230 -16.68 -3.64 15.50
N GLN A 231 -16.63 -3.36 16.80
CA GLN A 231 -15.85 -4.15 17.77
C GLN A 231 -16.36 -5.60 17.86
N ASP A 232 -17.68 -5.77 17.84
CA ASP A 232 -18.32 -7.09 17.86
C ASP A 232 -18.37 -7.79 16.48
N GLN A 233 -17.74 -7.23 15.45
CA GLN A 233 -17.79 -7.82 14.11
C GLN A 233 -16.99 -9.14 14.08
N PRO A 234 -17.58 -10.25 13.59
CA PRO A 234 -16.86 -11.52 13.49
C PRO A 234 -15.60 -11.38 12.62
N PRO A 235 -14.46 -12.00 12.99
CA PRO A 235 -13.22 -11.92 12.21
C PRO A 235 -13.39 -12.27 10.73
N GLN A 236 -14.22 -13.26 10.40
CA GLN A 236 -14.47 -13.68 9.02
C GLN A 236 -15.23 -12.60 8.21
N GLU A 237 -16.11 -11.83 8.86
CA GLU A 237 -16.78 -10.71 8.21
C GLU A 237 -15.81 -9.53 7.99
N CYS A 238 -14.93 -9.27 8.97
CA CYS A 238 -13.83 -8.31 8.82
C CYS A 238 -12.94 -8.67 7.61
N GLU A 239 -12.49 -9.93 7.52
CA GLU A 239 -11.68 -10.42 6.40
C GLU A 239 -12.39 -10.24 5.06
N LEU A 240 -13.67 -10.60 4.98
CA LEU A 240 -14.46 -10.46 3.76
C LEU A 240 -14.62 -9.00 3.33
N ASN A 241 -14.83 -8.08 4.29
CA ASN A 241 -14.92 -6.65 4.00
C ASN A 241 -13.58 -6.08 3.52
N ILE A 242 -12.48 -6.44 4.18
CA ILE A 242 -11.12 -6.09 3.75
C ILE A 242 -10.86 -6.64 2.34
N GLU A 243 -11.24 -7.88 2.06
CA GLU A 243 -11.06 -8.51 0.76
C GLU A 243 -11.82 -7.77 -0.34
N ARG A 244 -13.09 -7.39 -0.10
CA ARG A 244 -13.89 -6.59 -1.04
C ARG A 244 -13.24 -5.24 -1.34
N ILE A 245 -12.78 -4.54 -0.31
CA ILE A 245 -12.04 -3.28 -0.46
C ILE A 245 -10.78 -3.51 -1.29
N ASN A 246 -10.01 -4.55 -0.97
CA ASN A 246 -8.76 -4.90 -1.62
C ASN A 246 -8.95 -5.20 -3.12
N ARG A 247 -10.00 -5.97 -3.48
CA ARG A 247 -10.33 -6.30 -4.88
C ARG A 247 -10.60 -5.05 -5.72
N TRP A 248 -11.34 -4.09 -5.20
CA TRP A 248 -11.61 -2.84 -5.91
C TRP A 248 -10.42 -1.88 -5.88
N ALA A 249 -9.65 -1.85 -4.79
CA ALA A 249 -8.42 -1.08 -4.73
C ALA A 249 -7.39 -1.58 -5.76
N PHE A 250 -7.33 -2.90 -5.99
CA PHE A 250 -6.52 -3.51 -7.04
C PHE A 250 -6.93 -3.01 -8.44
N VAL A 251 -8.24 -2.85 -8.70
CA VAL A 251 -8.74 -2.26 -9.96
C VAL A 251 -8.26 -0.81 -10.12
N GLY A 252 -8.31 -0.02 -9.04
CA GLY A 252 -7.77 1.34 -9.03
C GLY A 252 -6.26 1.35 -9.33
N GLU A 253 -5.50 0.42 -8.76
CA GLU A 253 -4.07 0.27 -9.04
C GLU A 253 -3.80 -0.19 -10.48
N MET A 254 -4.67 -1.02 -11.08
CA MET A 254 -4.59 -1.38 -12.50
C MET A 254 -4.78 -0.14 -13.38
N CYS A 255 -5.70 0.76 -13.00
CA CYS A 255 -5.93 2.00 -13.75
C CYS A 255 -4.70 2.92 -13.75
N ILE A 256 -3.90 2.90 -12.68
CA ILE A 256 -2.73 3.77 -12.52
C ILE A 256 -1.46 3.13 -13.10
N HIS A 257 -1.22 1.84 -12.82
CA HIS A 257 0.05 1.16 -13.10
C HIS A 257 -0.05 0.09 -14.20
N GLY A 258 -1.25 -0.24 -14.66
CA GLY A 258 -1.53 -1.26 -15.68
C GLY A 258 -1.49 -2.68 -15.12
N ASN A 259 -0.33 -3.13 -14.63
CA ASN A 259 -0.13 -4.49 -14.11
C ASN A 259 0.48 -4.47 -12.69
N PRO A 260 -0.30 -4.04 -11.67
CA PRO A 260 0.14 -4.04 -10.29
C PRO A 260 0.30 -5.46 -9.74
N SER A 261 1.16 -5.60 -8.73
CA SER A 261 1.42 -6.90 -8.08
C SER A 261 0.34 -7.35 -7.08
N GLY A 262 -0.51 -6.42 -6.61
CA GLY A 262 -1.48 -6.67 -5.56
C GLY A 262 -0.97 -6.45 -4.13
N VAL A 263 0.34 -6.30 -3.91
CA VAL A 263 0.91 -6.23 -2.56
C VAL A 263 0.56 -4.93 -1.86
N ASP A 264 0.72 -3.79 -2.52
CA ASP A 264 0.51 -2.48 -1.91
C ASP A 264 -0.94 -2.31 -1.45
N ASN A 265 -1.91 -2.63 -2.31
CA ASN A 265 -3.33 -2.56 -1.96
C ASN A 265 -3.70 -3.57 -0.86
N THR A 266 -3.12 -4.77 -0.87
CA THR A 266 -3.36 -5.77 0.20
C THR A 266 -2.85 -5.28 1.55
N VAL A 267 -1.66 -4.70 1.59
CA VAL A 267 -1.09 -4.14 2.83
C VAL A 267 -1.85 -2.89 3.27
N SER A 268 -2.22 -2.00 2.35
CA SER A 268 -3.00 -0.80 2.67
C SER A 268 -4.40 -1.14 3.19
N SER A 269 -5.06 -2.17 2.65
CA SER A 269 -6.39 -2.60 3.11
C SER A 269 -6.31 -3.38 4.43
N GLY A 270 -5.40 -4.36 4.51
CA GLY A 270 -5.35 -5.32 5.62
C GLY A 270 -4.52 -4.85 6.82
N GLY A 271 -3.61 -3.90 6.64
CA GLY A 271 -2.70 -3.47 7.71
C GLY A 271 -1.65 -4.52 8.07
N LYS A 272 -1.01 -4.33 9.22
CA LYS A 272 0.04 -5.20 9.76
C LYS A 272 1.10 -5.52 8.70
N ALA A 273 1.33 -6.79 8.41
CA ALA A 273 2.26 -7.22 7.38
C ALA A 273 1.73 -8.43 6.60
N VAL A 274 2.35 -8.69 5.46
CA VAL A 274 2.11 -9.86 4.61
C VAL A 274 3.45 -10.46 4.18
N LEU A 275 3.51 -11.78 4.13
CA LEU A 275 4.56 -12.51 3.46
C LEU A 275 4.14 -12.70 2.00
N PHE A 276 4.92 -12.14 1.07
CA PHE A 276 4.73 -12.33 -0.36
C PHE A 276 5.79 -13.28 -0.90
N GLN A 277 5.38 -14.26 -1.69
CA GLN A 277 6.32 -15.12 -2.40
C GLN A 277 5.78 -15.53 -3.76
N ARG A 278 6.53 -15.23 -4.82
CA ARG A 278 6.22 -15.68 -6.18
C ARG A 278 7.21 -16.73 -6.64
N ARG A 279 6.87 -18.01 -6.46
CA ARG A 279 7.72 -19.16 -6.87
C ARG A 279 7.58 -19.52 -8.34
N ASP A 280 6.36 -19.39 -8.84
CA ASP A 280 5.96 -19.74 -10.20
C ASP A 280 5.22 -18.52 -10.79
N TYR A 281 5.60 -18.11 -11.99
CA TYR A 281 4.99 -16.96 -12.65
C TYR A 281 3.66 -17.30 -13.32
N ASP A 282 3.41 -18.59 -13.57
CA ASP A 282 2.16 -19.12 -14.14
C ASP A 282 1.09 -19.37 -13.07
N LYS A 283 1.46 -19.27 -11.79
CA LYS A 283 0.53 -19.37 -10.65
C LYS A 283 0.40 -18.03 -9.92
N PRO A 284 -0.73 -17.79 -9.23
CA PRO A 284 -0.84 -16.67 -8.32
C PRO A 284 0.27 -16.69 -7.27
N PRO A 285 0.79 -15.52 -6.86
CA PRO A 285 1.76 -15.44 -5.78
C PRO A 285 1.11 -15.89 -4.46
N LEU A 286 1.93 -16.45 -3.56
CA LEU A 286 1.55 -16.64 -2.17
C LEU A 286 1.53 -15.27 -1.49
N VAL A 287 0.39 -14.93 -0.87
CA VAL A 287 0.23 -13.74 -0.03
C VAL A 287 -0.36 -14.22 1.29
N ALA A 288 0.45 -14.26 2.34
CA ALA A 288 0.05 -14.74 3.66
C ALA A 288 0.05 -13.57 4.67
N PRO A 289 -1.09 -13.20 5.27
CA PRO A 289 -1.13 -12.21 6.33
C PRO A 289 -0.29 -12.60 7.55
N LEU A 290 0.41 -11.64 8.13
CA LEU A 290 1.18 -11.76 9.36
C LEU A 290 0.51 -10.91 10.44
N HIS A 291 -0.59 -11.43 10.99
CA HIS A 291 -1.41 -10.71 11.97
C HIS A 291 -0.69 -10.42 13.29
N SER A 292 0.23 -11.30 13.68
CA SER A 292 1.07 -11.14 14.88
C SER A 292 2.29 -10.26 14.65
N PHE A 293 2.42 -9.62 13.47
CA PHE A 293 3.58 -8.78 13.19
C PHE A 293 3.61 -7.58 14.16
N PRO A 294 4.73 -7.37 14.89
CA PRO A 294 4.83 -6.36 15.93
C PRO A 294 4.90 -4.95 15.33
N GLU A 295 4.29 -3.99 16.02
CA GLU A 295 4.45 -2.59 15.66
C GLU A 295 5.83 -2.08 16.06
N LEU A 296 6.57 -1.52 15.10
CA LEU A 296 7.95 -1.05 15.33
C LEU A 296 8.07 0.44 15.05
N PRO A 297 8.71 1.24 15.94
CA PRO A 297 9.01 2.63 15.65
C PRO A 297 9.94 2.75 14.43
N LEU A 298 9.52 3.56 13.47
CA LEU A 298 10.16 3.65 12.15
C LEU A 298 10.48 5.11 11.83
N LEU A 299 11.73 5.35 11.45
CA LEU A 299 12.13 6.60 10.81
C LEU A 299 12.24 6.36 9.30
N LEU A 300 11.41 7.05 8.54
CA LEU A 300 11.42 7.04 7.08
C LEU A 300 12.07 8.33 6.58
N VAL A 301 13.03 8.20 5.67
CA VAL A 301 13.74 9.34 5.08
C VAL A 301 13.65 9.26 3.57
N ASN A 302 13.03 10.27 2.95
CA ASN A 302 12.93 10.42 1.51
C ASN A 302 14.13 11.22 0.99
N THR A 303 14.89 10.60 0.08
CA THR A 303 16.06 11.23 -0.58
C THR A 303 15.69 12.39 -1.51
N ARG A 304 14.39 12.53 -1.85
CA ARG A 304 13.86 13.38 -2.93
C ARG A 304 14.56 13.13 -4.27
N GLN A 305 15.18 11.97 -4.43
CA GLN A 305 15.82 11.54 -5.66
C GLN A 305 14.81 10.76 -6.49
N SER A 306 14.46 11.32 -7.65
CA SER A 306 13.65 10.62 -8.65
C SER A 306 14.37 9.35 -9.12
N ARG A 307 13.58 8.29 -9.31
CA ARG A 307 14.07 6.97 -9.72
C ARG A 307 13.07 6.31 -10.68
N SER A 308 13.56 5.35 -11.44
CA SER A 308 12.73 4.47 -12.26
C SER A 308 12.88 3.04 -11.76
N THR A 309 11.80 2.48 -11.21
CA THR A 309 11.77 1.07 -10.79
C THR A 309 12.19 0.14 -11.93
N ALA A 310 11.74 0.43 -13.17
CA ALA A 310 12.10 -0.37 -14.34
C ALA A 310 13.61 -0.35 -14.60
N THR A 311 14.28 0.79 -14.39
CA THR A 311 15.72 0.92 -14.56
C THR A 311 16.48 0.09 -13.52
N GLU A 312 16.09 0.16 -12.25
CA GLU A 312 16.75 -0.62 -11.18
C GLU A 312 16.54 -2.13 -11.36
N VAL A 313 15.33 -2.55 -11.77
CA VAL A 313 15.06 -3.96 -12.11
C VAL A 313 15.89 -4.41 -13.31
N ALA A 314 16.05 -3.56 -14.34
CA ALA A 314 16.88 -3.87 -15.49
C ALA A 314 18.36 -4.01 -15.13
N LYS A 315 18.88 -3.21 -14.18
CA LYS A 315 20.24 -3.36 -13.64
C LYS A 315 20.44 -4.75 -13.02
N VAL A 316 19.54 -5.17 -12.14
CA VAL A 316 19.61 -6.50 -11.50
C VAL A 316 19.49 -7.62 -12.53
N ALA A 317 18.56 -7.49 -13.50
CA ALA A 317 18.41 -8.46 -14.58
C ALA A 317 19.67 -8.58 -15.45
N ASN A 318 20.30 -7.45 -15.76
CA ASN A 318 21.57 -7.44 -16.49
C ASN A 318 22.71 -8.05 -15.65
N LEU A 319 22.81 -7.71 -14.37
CA LEU A 319 23.79 -8.30 -13.46
C LEU A 319 23.64 -9.83 -13.39
N ARG A 320 22.40 -10.32 -13.29
CA ARG A 320 22.06 -11.75 -13.33
C ARG A 320 22.47 -12.41 -14.64
N LYS A 321 22.33 -11.71 -15.77
CA LYS A 321 22.72 -12.22 -17.10
C LYS A 321 24.25 -12.31 -17.23
N VAL A 322 24.97 -11.31 -16.75
CA VAL A 322 26.44 -11.23 -16.88
C VAL A 322 27.16 -12.10 -15.84
N HIS A 323 26.66 -12.13 -14.60
CA HIS A 323 27.23 -12.86 -13.47
C HIS A 323 26.17 -13.70 -12.76
N PRO A 324 25.67 -14.78 -13.39
CA PRO A 324 24.54 -15.56 -12.87
C PRO A 324 24.81 -16.19 -11.51
N ALA A 325 25.91 -16.93 -11.34
CA ALA A 325 26.21 -17.61 -10.07
C ALA A 325 26.38 -16.64 -8.90
N LEU A 326 27.03 -15.50 -9.12
CA LEU A 326 27.21 -14.45 -8.11
C LEU A 326 25.86 -13.82 -7.74
N THR A 327 25.09 -13.41 -8.75
CA THR A 327 23.81 -12.74 -8.53
C THR A 327 22.82 -13.68 -7.83
N GLU A 328 22.71 -14.94 -8.26
CA GLU A 328 21.88 -15.94 -7.58
C GLU A 328 22.30 -16.15 -6.12
N SER A 329 23.60 -16.15 -5.82
CA SER A 329 24.08 -16.28 -4.45
C SER A 329 23.64 -15.10 -3.58
N ILE A 330 23.70 -13.88 -4.11
CA ILE A 330 23.20 -12.67 -3.43
C ILE A 330 21.68 -12.76 -3.22
N LEU A 331 20.92 -13.13 -4.26
CA LEU A 331 19.46 -13.28 -4.19
C LEU A 331 19.05 -14.38 -3.20
N ASN A 332 19.80 -15.48 -3.13
CA ASN A 332 19.61 -16.55 -2.14
C ASN A 332 19.88 -16.04 -0.72
N ALA A 333 20.95 -15.27 -0.51
CA ALA A 333 21.24 -14.66 0.79
C ALA A 333 20.13 -13.71 1.24
N ILE A 334 19.58 -12.88 0.34
CA ILE A 334 18.40 -12.04 0.62
C ILE A 334 17.19 -12.89 1.02
N GLY A 335 16.99 -14.04 0.36
CA GLY A 335 15.96 -15.01 0.74
C GLY A 335 16.13 -15.53 2.17
N LEU A 336 17.35 -15.94 2.54
CA LEU A 336 17.68 -16.42 3.89
C LEU A 336 17.49 -15.33 4.95
N VAL A 337 17.88 -14.08 4.65
CA VAL A 337 17.64 -12.94 5.53
C VAL A 337 16.14 -12.75 5.77
N THR A 338 15.33 -12.82 4.72
CA THR A 338 13.87 -12.70 4.84
C THR A 338 13.27 -13.83 5.66
N GLU A 339 13.71 -15.08 5.44
CA GLU A 339 13.25 -16.23 6.22
C GLU A 339 13.65 -16.13 7.70
N SER A 340 14.86 -15.64 7.99
CA SER A 340 15.32 -15.38 9.36
C SER A 340 14.49 -14.29 10.04
N ALA A 341 14.21 -13.19 9.32
CA ALA A 341 13.36 -12.12 9.83
C ALA A 341 11.93 -12.61 10.07
N HIS A 342 11.37 -13.40 9.14
CA HIS A 342 10.05 -14.00 9.30
C HIS A 342 9.98 -14.88 10.56
N LYS A 343 10.91 -15.83 10.71
CA LYS A 343 10.97 -16.71 11.90
C LYS A 343 11.10 -15.93 13.20
N LEU A 344 11.93 -14.89 13.20
CA LEU A 344 12.12 -14.01 14.35
C LEU A 344 10.81 -13.28 14.70
N LEU A 345 10.18 -12.63 13.72
CA LEU A 345 8.99 -11.77 13.92
C LEU A 345 7.71 -12.56 14.20
N THR A 346 7.63 -13.82 13.79
CA THR A 346 6.51 -14.72 14.11
C THR A 346 6.76 -15.56 15.36
N SER A 347 7.93 -15.43 16.00
CA SER A 347 8.23 -16.16 17.23
C SER A 347 7.37 -15.62 18.37
N PRO A 348 6.77 -16.48 19.23
CA PRO A 348 6.07 -16.02 20.42
C PRO A 348 6.99 -15.29 21.41
N ASP A 349 8.31 -15.55 21.34
CA ASP A 349 9.32 -14.92 22.20
C ASP A 349 9.79 -13.54 21.65
N PHE A 350 9.25 -13.09 20.52
CA PHE A 350 9.64 -11.79 19.98
C PHE A 350 9.03 -10.67 20.82
N ASP A 351 9.91 -9.89 21.45
CA ASP A 351 9.55 -8.66 22.12
C ASP A 351 10.29 -7.49 21.46
N ALA A 352 9.54 -6.50 20.95
CA ALA A 352 10.09 -5.29 20.35
C ALA A 352 10.77 -4.37 21.36
N THR A 353 10.47 -4.53 22.65
CA THR A 353 11.05 -3.75 23.75
C THR A 353 12.38 -4.32 24.22
N LEU A 354 12.63 -5.62 24.00
CA LEU A 354 13.89 -6.26 24.36
C LEU A 354 15.01 -5.87 23.38
N PRO A 355 16.14 -5.31 23.87
CA PRO A 355 17.24 -4.91 23.00
C PRO A 355 17.86 -6.06 22.19
N ALA A 356 17.87 -7.28 22.72
CA ALA A 356 18.54 -8.43 22.08
C ALA A 356 17.81 -8.93 20.82
N THR A 357 16.48 -9.12 20.90
CA THR A 357 15.62 -9.51 19.78
C THR A 357 15.60 -8.43 18.70
N LEU A 358 15.46 -7.16 19.11
CA LEU A 358 15.46 -6.05 18.14
C LEU A 358 16.84 -5.85 17.51
N LYS A 359 17.93 -6.10 18.24
CA LYS A 359 19.29 -6.09 17.67
C LYS A 359 19.44 -7.13 16.57
N HIS A 360 18.93 -8.35 16.77
CA HIS A 360 18.99 -9.38 15.72
C HIS A 360 18.22 -8.95 14.45
N LEU A 361 17.04 -8.36 14.60
CA LEU A 361 16.31 -7.78 13.46
C LEU A 361 17.10 -6.66 12.77
N GLY A 362 17.73 -5.79 13.56
CA GLY A 362 18.59 -4.72 13.08
C GLY A 362 19.80 -5.20 12.27
N GLU A 363 20.47 -6.25 12.73
CA GLU A 363 21.56 -6.90 12.01
C GLU A 363 21.09 -7.43 10.65
N LEU A 364 19.92 -8.09 10.60
CA LEU A 364 19.31 -8.55 9.34
C LEU A 364 19.00 -7.39 8.39
N VAL A 365 18.55 -6.24 8.91
CA VAL A 365 18.31 -5.01 8.13
C VAL A 365 19.62 -4.51 7.50
N THR A 366 20.69 -4.41 8.28
CA THR A 366 22.01 -3.97 7.78
C THR A 366 22.60 -4.94 6.76
N ILE A 367 22.51 -6.25 7.01
CA ILE A 367 22.97 -7.29 6.07
C ILE A 367 22.20 -7.17 4.75
N ASN A 368 20.87 -7.05 4.81
CA ASN A 368 20.05 -6.91 3.60
C ASN A 368 20.45 -5.66 2.79
N HIS A 369 20.73 -4.55 3.47
CA HIS A 369 21.19 -3.34 2.78
C HIS A 369 22.51 -3.57 2.05
N GLY A 370 23.51 -4.19 2.68
CA GLY A 370 24.78 -4.53 2.02
C GLY A 370 24.61 -5.44 0.80
N LEU A 371 23.68 -6.41 0.88
CA LEU A 371 23.33 -7.27 -0.26
C LEU A 371 22.69 -6.46 -1.41
N LEU A 372 21.83 -5.48 -1.09
CA LEU A 372 21.21 -4.59 -2.09
C LEU A 372 22.22 -3.65 -2.74
N VAL A 373 23.17 -3.13 -1.97
CA VAL A 373 24.31 -2.38 -2.51
C VAL A 373 25.09 -3.25 -3.50
N SER A 374 25.32 -4.52 -3.16
CA SER A 374 26.01 -5.49 -4.02
C SER A 374 25.24 -5.82 -5.31
N LEU A 375 23.91 -5.68 -5.31
CA LEU A 375 23.08 -5.79 -6.52
C LEU A 375 23.12 -4.52 -7.40
N GLY A 376 23.77 -3.45 -6.95
CA GLY A 376 23.91 -2.20 -7.70
C GLY A 376 22.65 -1.33 -7.71
N VAL A 377 21.72 -1.57 -6.78
CA VAL A 377 20.47 -0.81 -6.67
C VAL A 377 20.51 0.29 -5.60
N SER A 378 21.63 0.52 -4.92
CA SER A 378 21.74 1.66 -4.01
C SER A 378 22.04 2.97 -4.75
N HIS A 379 22.17 4.06 -4.00
CA HIS A 379 22.44 5.41 -4.51
C HIS A 379 23.25 6.22 -3.48
N PRO A 380 24.15 7.13 -3.89
CA PRO A 380 24.95 7.94 -2.95
C PRO A 380 24.12 8.65 -1.87
N LYS A 381 22.95 9.19 -2.23
CA LYS A 381 22.01 9.78 -1.25
C LYS A 381 21.47 8.77 -0.22
N LEU A 382 21.23 7.51 -0.61
CA LEU A 382 20.80 6.47 0.33
C LEU A 382 21.94 6.09 1.27
N GLU A 383 23.16 5.94 0.74
CA GLU A 383 24.35 5.68 1.55
C GLU A 383 24.63 6.83 2.51
N ARG A 384 24.41 8.07 2.07
CA ARG A 384 24.55 9.27 2.91
C ARG A 384 23.54 9.29 4.05
N ILE A 385 22.27 8.99 3.80
CA ILE A 385 21.26 8.86 4.87
C ILE A 385 21.70 7.80 5.89
N ARG A 386 22.11 6.63 5.40
CA ARG A 386 22.60 5.56 6.26
C ARG A 386 23.80 6.01 7.09
N GLU A 387 24.80 6.65 6.49
CA GLU A 387 26.00 7.16 7.17
C GLU A 387 25.62 8.14 8.29
N ILE A 388 24.77 9.12 8.01
CA ILE A 388 24.32 10.11 8.99
C ILE A 388 23.64 9.41 10.18
N ILE A 389 22.75 8.45 9.91
CA ILE A 389 22.02 7.73 10.95
C ILE A 389 22.93 6.79 11.74
N ASP A 390 23.80 6.04 11.07
CA ASP A 390 24.76 5.13 11.70
C ASP A 390 25.70 5.90 12.67
N HIS A 391 26.13 7.12 12.32
CA HIS A 391 26.91 7.99 13.21
C HIS A 391 26.18 8.41 14.48
N THR A 392 24.85 8.53 14.44
CA THR A 392 24.05 8.82 15.63
C THR A 392 23.74 7.58 16.46
N GLY A 393 23.86 6.39 15.86
CA GLY A 393 23.60 5.12 16.52
C GLY A 393 22.13 4.87 16.88
N ILE A 394 21.17 5.66 16.39
CA ILE A 394 19.76 5.60 16.80
C ILE A 394 19.00 4.38 16.29
N GLY A 395 19.49 3.71 15.24
CA GLY A 395 18.76 2.64 14.58
C GLY A 395 19.57 1.90 13.53
N TRP A 396 18.88 1.05 12.77
CA TRP A 396 19.45 0.32 11.64
C TRP A 396 18.72 0.69 10.36
N THR A 397 19.49 1.14 9.37
CA THR A 397 18.95 1.72 8.13
C THR A 397 19.12 0.78 6.94
N LYS A 398 18.10 0.72 6.09
CA LYS A 398 18.17 0.14 4.75
C LYS A 398 17.36 0.95 3.75
N LEU A 399 17.72 0.87 2.48
CA LEU A 399 16.85 1.34 1.40
C LEU A 399 15.53 0.53 1.36
N THR A 400 14.46 1.16 0.87
CA THR A 400 13.16 0.50 0.65
C THR A 400 12.68 0.68 -0.79
N GLY A 401 11.88 -0.26 -1.29
CA GLY A 401 11.45 -0.32 -2.68
C GLY A 401 12.59 -0.71 -3.62
N ALA A 402 12.61 -0.14 -4.84
CA ALA A 402 13.54 -0.58 -5.89
C ALA A 402 14.96 -0.01 -5.76
N GLY A 403 15.19 0.95 -4.86
CA GLY A 403 16.49 1.63 -4.75
C GLY A 403 16.73 2.70 -5.84
N GLY A 404 17.98 3.10 -6.04
CA GLY A 404 18.37 4.18 -6.97
C GLY A 404 17.98 5.59 -6.52
N GLY A 405 17.47 5.74 -5.30
CA GLY A 405 16.84 6.94 -4.76
C GLY A 405 15.66 6.58 -3.87
N GLY A 406 14.57 7.34 -3.92
CA GLY A 406 13.36 7.06 -3.14
C GLY A 406 13.61 7.18 -1.63
N CYS A 407 13.16 6.19 -0.85
CA CYS A 407 13.23 6.24 0.61
C CYS A 407 14.20 5.23 1.21
N ALA A 408 14.72 5.59 2.38
CA ALA A 408 15.33 4.68 3.34
C ALA A 408 14.42 4.54 4.57
N ILE A 409 14.41 3.34 5.14
CA ILE A 409 13.75 3.03 6.41
C ILE A 409 14.80 2.77 7.48
N THR A 410 14.51 3.21 8.70
CA THR A 410 15.35 3.00 9.87
C THR A 410 14.50 2.46 11.00
N ILE A 411 14.82 1.24 11.46
CA ILE A 411 14.22 0.69 12.67
C ILE A 411 14.92 1.32 13.86
N LEU A 412 14.17 2.02 14.71
CA LEU A 412 14.72 2.71 15.86
C LEU A 412 14.99 1.72 17.01
N LYS A 413 16.09 1.92 17.73
CA LYS A 413 16.42 1.13 18.93
C LYS A 413 15.42 1.41 20.05
N PRO A 414 15.15 0.44 20.96
CA PRO A 414 14.25 0.67 22.08
C PRO A 414 14.85 1.74 22.97
N GLN A 415 14.00 2.59 23.55
CA GLN A 415 14.47 3.55 24.55
C GLN A 415 14.80 2.78 25.83
N PRO A 416 15.86 3.14 26.58
CA PRO A 416 15.91 2.77 27.98
C PRO A 416 14.65 3.30 28.67
N PRO A 417 13.92 2.51 29.47
CA PRO A 417 12.74 3.00 30.16
C PRO A 417 13.12 4.21 31.02
N ALA A 418 12.37 5.30 30.85
CA ALA A 418 12.49 6.45 31.73
C ALA A 418 11.97 6.02 33.11
N LEU A 419 12.83 6.03 34.13
CA LEU A 419 12.41 5.88 35.51
C LEU A 419 11.47 7.05 35.82
N THR A 420 10.20 6.75 36.03
CA THR A 420 9.22 7.71 36.55
C THR A 420 9.64 8.02 37.99
N ASN A 421 10.19 9.21 38.22
CA ASN A 421 10.35 9.73 39.57
C ASN A 421 8.95 9.98 40.14
N ASP A 422 8.46 9.02 40.92
CA ASP A 422 7.36 9.22 41.85
C ASP A 422 7.90 10.16 42.95
N HIS A 423 7.55 11.44 42.86
CA HIS A 423 7.91 12.42 43.88
C HIS A 423 6.86 12.40 45.00
N SER A 424 7.11 11.58 46.03
CA SER A 424 6.55 11.79 47.37
C SER A 424 7.54 12.60 48.22
N HIS A 425 7.07 13.75 48.71
CA HIS A 425 7.52 14.53 49.89
C HIS A 425 8.94 14.29 50.45
N ASP A 426 9.80 15.32 50.52
CA ASP A 426 10.01 16.07 51.77
C ASP A 426 10.96 17.29 51.61
N GLU A 427 10.93 18.13 52.63
CA GLU A 427 11.42 19.51 52.76
C GLU A 427 12.95 19.73 52.80
N LEU A 428 13.28 21.02 52.68
CA LEU A 428 14.56 21.71 52.81
C LEU A 428 15.46 21.26 53.98
N LEU A 429 16.79 21.36 53.81
CA LEU A 429 17.72 22.14 54.65
C LEU A 429 19.18 22.08 54.14
N SER A 430 19.96 23.04 54.64
CA SER A 430 21.21 23.64 54.13
C SER A 430 22.53 23.04 54.64
N ASP A 431 23.60 23.48 53.96
CA ASP A 431 24.95 23.87 54.45
C ASP A 431 26.21 22.99 54.29
N GLU A 432 27.19 23.70 53.70
CA GLU A 432 28.66 23.74 53.65
C GLU A 432 29.64 22.59 54.02
N SER A 433 30.64 22.45 53.12
CA SER A 433 32.11 22.47 53.32
C SER A 433 32.96 21.17 53.32
N SER A 434 34.13 21.34 52.69
CA SER A 434 35.48 20.74 52.91
C SER A 434 36.01 19.66 51.96
N GLU A 435 37.29 19.85 51.62
CA GLU A 435 38.15 19.15 50.66
C GLU A 435 38.80 17.87 51.26
N ALA A 436 39.07 16.85 50.43
CA ALA A 436 40.34 16.09 50.32
C ALA A 436 40.17 14.77 49.50
N GLU A 437 41.31 14.24 49.03
CA GLU A 437 41.52 13.32 47.91
C GLU A 437 41.07 11.85 48.02
N ALA A 438 41.01 11.23 46.82
CA ALA A 438 41.29 9.83 46.44
C ALA A 438 40.53 8.68 47.15
N ASP A 439 39.59 8.05 46.45
CA ASP A 439 39.85 6.78 45.77
C ASP A 439 38.63 6.35 44.93
N ALA A 440 38.89 5.45 43.98
CA ALA A 440 37.93 4.91 43.03
C ALA A 440 36.66 4.34 43.69
N ASP A 441 35.50 4.88 43.31
CA ASP A 441 34.29 4.18 42.85
C ASP A 441 33.13 5.20 42.89
N CYS A 442 32.46 5.47 41.76
CA CYS A 442 31.26 6.30 41.78
C CYS A 442 30.42 6.09 40.51
N GLY A 443 29.46 5.18 40.62
CA GLY A 443 28.17 5.37 39.98
C GLY A 443 27.39 6.43 40.74
N SER A 444 27.08 7.56 40.10
CA SER A 444 25.92 8.43 40.38
C SER A 444 26.05 9.75 39.59
N SER A 445 25.19 9.94 38.58
CA SER A 445 24.69 11.23 38.03
C SER A 445 24.29 11.13 36.54
N VAL A 446 23.53 10.11 36.14
CA VAL A 446 23.17 9.91 34.70
C VAL A 446 21.71 10.31 34.38
N ILE A 447 20.86 10.58 35.36
CA ILE A 447 19.40 10.45 35.17
C ILE A 447 18.72 11.64 34.44
N SER A 448 19.36 12.82 34.27
CA SER A 448 18.79 13.92 33.45
C SER A 448 19.43 14.11 32.07
N ASN A 449 20.59 13.49 31.83
CA ASN A 449 21.40 13.73 30.63
C ASN A 449 20.96 12.88 29.44
N GLY A 450 20.43 11.67 29.66
CA GLY A 450 20.04 10.74 28.58
C GLY A 450 18.92 11.28 27.68
N THR A 451 17.84 11.80 28.27
CA THR A 451 16.69 12.33 27.52
C THR A 451 17.02 13.64 26.81
N LYS A 452 17.77 14.54 27.46
CA LYS A 452 18.23 15.80 26.86
C LYS A 452 19.23 15.57 25.72
N LEU A 453 20.14 14.61 25.88
CA LEU A 453 21.10 14.25 24.84
C LEU A 453 20.39 13.61 23.63
N LYS A 454 19.36 12.81 23.86
CA LYS A 454 18.53 12.22 22.80
C LYS A 454 17.77 13.26 21.98
N TYR A 455 17.09 14.21 22.62
CA TYR A 455 16.44 15.31 21.90
C TYR A 455 17.48 16.10 21.10
N LYS A 456 18.65 16.40 21.69
CA LYS A 456 19.76 17.02 20.94
C LYS A 456 20.24 16.19 19.74
N ILE A 457 20.30 14.86 19.86
CA ILE A 457 20.71 13.97 18.76
C ILE A 457 19.66 13.95 17.65
N LEU A 458 18.38 13.85 17.99
CA LEU A 458 17.29 13.85 17.01
C LEU A 458 17.11 15.23 16.36
N ASP A 459 17.19 16.31 17.14
CA ASP A 459 17.14 17.68 16.63
C ASP A 459 18.35 17.95 15.73
N SER A 460 19.55 17.51 16.13
CA SER A 460 20.74 17.62 15.29
C SER A 460 20.64 16.78 14.02
N LEU A 461 20.05 15.58 14.10
CA LEU A 461 19.82 14.72 12.95
C LEU A 461 18.82 15.37 11.99
N GLU A 462 17.72 15.91 12.50
CA GLU A 462 16.69 16.60 11.73
C GLU A 462 17.29 17.78 10.97
N VAL A 463 18.03 18.64 11.66
CA VAL A 463 18.75 19.76 11.03
C VAL A 463 19.70 19.28 9.95
N LYS A 464 20.46 18.19 10.17
CA LYS A 464 21.38 17.65 9.15
C LYS A 464 20.65 17.09 7.94
N LEU A 465 19.58 16.33 8.15
CA LEU A 465 18.77 15.75 7.07
C LEU A 465 18.12 16.87 6.24
N GLU A 466 17.57 17.89 6.88
CA GLU A 466 16.98 19.05 6.21
C GLU A 466 18.01 19.87 5.44
N GLN A 467 19.20 20.10 6.01
CA GLN A 467 20.30 20.79 5.35
C GLN A 467 20.76 20.08 4.07
N GLU A 468 20.74 18.75 4.06
CA GLU A 468 21.06 17.95 2.87
C GLU A 468 19.86 17.74 1.92
N GLY A 469 18.71 18.36 2.23
CA GLY A 469 17.51 18.34 1.40
C GLY A 469 16.72 17.02 1.47
N PHE A 470 16.96 16.21 2.50
CA PHE A 470 16.18 15.02 2.79
C PHE A 470 14.91 15.38 3.56
N GLU A 471 13.90 14.53 3.40
CA GLU A 471 12.60 14.72 4.05
C GLU A 471 12.33 13.56 5.01
N LYS A 472 12.06 13.92 6.26
CA LYS A 472 11.95 13.00 7.40
C LYS A 472 10.49 12.74 7.75
N PHE A 473 10.17 11.49 8.07
CA PHE A 473 8.89 11.09 8.65
C PHE A 473 9.11 10.13 9.81
N GLU A 474 8.61 10.51 10.98
CA GLU A 474 8.54 9.61 12.14
C GLU A 474 7.20 8.89 12.13
N THR A 475 7.23 7.56 12.14
CA THR A 475 6.03 6.74 11.97
C THR A 475 6.20 5.38 12.65
N THR A 476 5.28 4.47 12.38
CA THR A 476 5.25 3.11 12.92
C THR A 476 5.11 2.13 11.76
N LEU A 477 5.87 1.04 11.81
CA LEU A 477 5.74 -0.09 10.90
C LEU A 477 4.68 -1.06 11.44
N ALA A 478 3.96 -1.71 10.53
CA ALA A 478 2.85 -2.63 10.80
C ALA A 478 1.65 -2.00 11.52
N GLY A 479 1.30 -0.76 11.15
CA GLY A 479 0.08 -0.12 11.62
C GLY A 479 -1.20 -0.76 11.08
N ASP A 480 -2.35 -0.26 11.57
CA ASP A 480 -3.66 -0.68 11.07
C ASP A 480 -3.87 -0.37 9.60
N GLY A 481 -4.66 -1.21 8.93
CA GLY A 481 -5.06 -1.02 7.54
C GLY A 481 -6.14 0.04 7.38
N VAL A 482 -7.15 -0.30 6.59
CA VAL A 482 -8.26 0.62 6.31
C VAL A 482 -9.13 0.85 7.55
N GLY A 483 -9.45 2.12 7.79
CA GLY A 483 -10.32 2.55 8.87
C GLY A 483 -11.35 3.56 8.40
N VAL A 484 -12.39 3.74 9.20
CA VAL A 484 -13.49 4.66 8.96
C VAL A 484 -13.72 5.51 10.21
N LEU A 485 -13.84 6.81 10.01
CA LEU A 485 -14.29 7.75 11.02
C LEU A 485 -15.76 8.07 10.74
N TRP A 486 -16.68 7.46 11.51
CA TRP A 486 -18.12 7.64 11.32
C TRP A 486 -18.90 7.71 12.65
N PRO A 487 -19.71 8.77 12.89
CA PRO A 487 -19.77 10.01 12.11
C PRO A 487 -18.42 10.74 12.12
N ALA A 488 -18.17 11.65 11.17
CA ALA A 488 -16.92 12.42 11.07
C ALA A 488 -16.81 13.51 12.17
N VAL A 489 -16.97 13.09 13.43
CA VAL A 489 -17.09 13.94 14.60
C VAL A 489 -16.00 13.55 15.60
N LEU A 490 -15.27 14.55 16.10
CA LEU A 490 -14.20 14.33 17.08
C LEU A 490 -14.64 14.83 18.44
N HIS A 491 -14.68 13.92 19.41
CA HIS A 491 -14.89 14.29 20.80
C HIS A 491 -13.56 14.81 21.35
N ASN A 492 -13.51 16.08 21.73
CA ASN A 492 -12.30 16.72 22.21
C ASN A 492 -12.06 16.44 23.70
N GLY A 493 -12.42 15.25 24.22
CA GLY A 493 -12.15 14.84 25.61
C GLY A 493 -12.74 15.73 26.72
N ASN A 494 -13.46 16.80 26.37
CA ASN A 494 -14.34 17.52 27.26
C ASN A 494 -15.71 16.84 27.19
N GLU A 495 -16.37 16.69 28.33
CA GLU A 495 -17.71 16.09 28.49
C GLU A 495 -18.85 16.89 27.79
N GLU A 496 -18.53 17.75 26.82
CA GLU A 496 -19.54 18.41 25.98
C GLU A 496 -20.15 17.40 25.01
N GLU A 497 -21.43 17.10 25.23
CA GLU A 497 -22.27 16.32 24.32
C GLU A 497 -22.29 16.97 22.93
N GLY A 498 -21.54 16.37 22.01
CA GLY A 498 -21.44 16.80 20.61
C GLY A 498 -20.02 17.22 20.25
N GLY A 499 -19.20 16.26 19.82
CA GLY A 499 -17.88 16.55 19.28
C GLY A 499 -17.91 17.49 18.07
N GLU A 500 -16.74 17.96 17.64
CA GLU A 500 -16.62 18.86 16.50
C GLU A 500 -16.70 18.08 15.17
N GLU A 501 -17.68 18.40 14.31
CA GLU A 501 -17.77 17.83 12.97
C GLU A 501 -16.62 18.34 12.09
N ILE A 502 -16.00 17.40 11.37
CA ILE A 502 -14.96 17.67 10.39
C ILE A 502 -15.64 17.93 9.05
N ASP A 503 -15.96 19.19 8.79
CA ASP A 503 -16.52 19.58 7.50
C ASP A 503 -15.46 19.69 6.39
N GLN A 504 -15.96 19.87 5.17
CA GLN A 504 -15.17 20.00 3.96
C GLN A 504 -14.20 21.20 4.00
N GLU A 505 -14.56 22.30 4.66
CA GLU A 505 -13.70 23.48 4.74
C GLU A 505 -12.54 23.26 5.70
N LYS A 506 -12.80 22.68 6.88
CA LYS A 506 -11.76 22.34 7.86
C LYS A 506 -10.76 21.37 7.26
N PHE A 507 -11.24 20.35 6.55
CA PHE A 507 -10.37 19.37 5.89
C PHE A 507 -9.46 19.99 4.82
N LEU A 508 -9.95 21.00 4.10
CA LEU A 508 -9.15 21.76 3.12
C LEU A 508 -8.18 22.75 3.78
N LYS A 509 -8.61 23.44 4.84
CA LYS A 509 -7.81 24.44 5.57
C LYS A 509 -6.69 23.81 6.41
N ALA A 510 -6.68 22.49 6.60
CA ALA A 510 -5.62 21.79 7.30
C ALA A 510 -4.26 21.93 6.58
N GLU A 511 -3.35 22.69 7.21
CA GLU A 511 -2.03 23.02 6.65
C GLU A 511 -1.05 21.84 6.72
N GLY A 512 -0.62 21.35 5.55
CA GLY A 512 0.38 20.30 5.41
C GLY A 512 0.04 18.99 6.12
N ASN A 513 1.05 18.13 6.30
CA ASN A 513 0.88 16.82 6.92
C ASN A 513 0.58 16.92 8.42
N VAL A 514 1.17 17.90 9.11
CA VAL A 514 0.96 18.10 10.55
C VAL A 514 -0.46 18.60 10.83
N GLY A 515 -0.98 19.51 10.00
CA GLY A 515 -2.35 20.01 10.14
C GLY A 515 -3.38 18.92 9.90
N ILE A 516 -3.20 18.08 8.88
CA ILE A 516 -4.15 16.99 8.60
C ILE A 516 -4.09 15.90 9.67
N GLU A 517 -2.90 15.50 10.16
CA GLU A 517 -2.79 14.56 11.29
C GLU A 517 -3.38 15.14 12.58
N ARG A 518 -3.24 16.45 12.82
CA ARG A 518 -3.90 17.09 13.97
C ARG A 518 -5.42 17.06 13.84
N LEU A 519 -5.94 17.29 12.63
CA LEU A 519 -7.36 17.34 12.37
C LEU A 519 -7.96 15.93 12.43
N VAL A 520 -7.53 15.01 11.55
CA VAL A 520 -8.15 13.68 11.35
C VAL A 520 -7.25 12.53 11.77
N GLY A 521 -6.02 12.77 12.24
CA GLY A 521 -5.06 11.70 12.50
C GLY A 521 -5.54 10.69 13.54
N VAL A 522 -5.07 9.46 13.36
CA VAL A 522 -5.49 8.30 14.16
C VAL A 522 -4.88 8.30 15.56
N SER A 523 -3.68 8.89 15.70
CA SER A 523 -2.97 8.97 16.99
C SER A 523 -3.25 10.28 17.71
N SER A 524 -3.64 10.21 18.99
CA SER A 524 -3.70 11.38 19.87
C SER A 524 -2.31 11.72 20.42
N TYR A 525 -1.79 12.91 20.14
CA TYR A 525 -0.55 13.40 20.76
C TYR A 525 -0.72 13.80 22.25
N ARG A 526 -1.94 13.76 22.80
CA ARG A 526 -2.24 14.33 24.13
C ARG A 526 -1.89 13.42 25.31
N ARG A 527 -1.65 12.11 25.14
CA ARG A 527 -1.27 11.20 26.25
C ARG A 527 0.05 10.50 25.93
N ARG A 528 1.09 10.84 26.68
CA ARG A 528 2.48 10.41 26.45
C ARG A 528 2.78 8.94 26.78
N THR A 529 1.78 8.13 27.14
CA THR A 529 2.06 6.82 27.75
C THR A 529 1.25 5.64 27.20
N VAL A 530 0.17 5.84 26.43
CA VAL A 530 -0.47 4.79 25.62
C VAL A 530 -1.04 5.45 24.38
N LYS A 531 -0.68 4.95 23.19
CA LYS A 531 -1.29 5.38 21.92
C LYS A 531 -2.73 4.86 21.88
N GLU A 532 -3.64 5.57 22.54
CA GLU A 532 -5.07 5.34 22.35
C GLU A 532 -5.44 5.86 20.96
N VAL A 533 -6.05 4.99 20.16
CA VAL A 533 -6.71 5.38 18.91
C VAL A 533 -7.69 6.50 19.25
N ARG A 534 -7.60 7.63 18.53
CA ARG A 534 -8.50 8.76 18.77
C ARG A 534 -9.96 8.31 18.67
N GLU A 535 -10.77 8.71 19.65
CA GLU A 535 -12.19 8.37 19.71
C GLU A 535 -12.89 8.65 18.36
N GLY A 536 -13.59 7.64 17.84
CA GLY A 536 -14.34 7.70 16.59
C GLY A 536 -13.72 6.90 15.43
N TRP A 537 -12.39 6.72 15.40
CA TRP A 537 -11.77 5.87 14.38
C TRP A 537 -12.05 4.40 14.67
N LYS A 538 -12.57 3.68 13.67
CA LYS A 538 -12.83 2.25 13.72
C LYS A 538 -12.10 1.56 12.56
N PHE A 539 -11.50 0.40 12.82
CA PHE A 539 -10.71 -0.35 11.86
C PHE A 539 -11.27 -1.76 11.70
N TRP A 540 -11.17 -2.33 10.51
CA TRP A 540 -11.39 -3.78 10.36
C TRP A 540 -10.11 -4.50 10.81
N ARG A 541 -10.20 -5.22 11.93
CA ARG A 541 -9.07 -5.91 12.56
C ARG A 541 -9.41 -7.37 12.82
N PRO A 542 -9.23 -8.26 11.83
CA PRO A 542 -9.59 -9.67 12.00
C PRO A 542 -8.74 -10.41 13.05
N TRP A 543 -7.64 -9.80 13.52
CA TRP A 543 -6.77 -10.36 14.55
C TRP A 543 -7.15 -9.97 15.98
N GLU A 544 -8.03 -8.98 16.17
CA GLU A 544 -8.56 -8.65 17.49
C GLU A 544 -9.73 -9.61 17.75
N VAL A 545 -9.53 -10.60 18.60
CA VAL A 545 -10.61 -11.45 19.09
C VAL A 545 -11.27 -10.71 20.25
N PRO A 546 -12.60 -10.51 20.25
CA PRO A 546 -13.27 -9.90 21.40
C PRO A 546 -12.97 -10.69 22.67
N GLU A 547 -12.52 -10.01 23.73
CA GLU A 547 -12.50 -10.60 25.06
C GLU A 547 -13.94 -11.02 25.39
N ARG A 548 -14.14 -12.32 25.64
CA ARG A 548 -15.47 -12.90 25.92
C ARG A 548 -15.89 -12.69 27.36
#